data_AF-A0A2D6D278-F1
#
_entry.id   AF-A0A2D6D278-F1
#
_cell.length_a   1.000
_cell.length_b   1.000
_cell.length_c   1.000
_cell.angle_alpha   90.00
_cell.angle_beta   90.00
_cell.angle_gamma   90.00
#
_symmetry.space_group_name_H-M   'P 1'
#
loop_
_entity.id
_entity.type
_entity.pdbx_description
1 polymer ?
#
loop_
_entity_poly.entity_id
_entity_poly.type
_entity_poly.pdbx_seq_one_letter_code
_entity_poly.pdbx_strand_id
1 'polypeptide(L)'
;MRRLLIRCGAMGIAATLSIAAFALDADTIKGLWRFEDGGGDTAADTSDNGNDGTLFGGPEWVTGYEGDGLQFAFATGNYMLAPVPYSNTATILMWALY
;
A
#
# COMPACT_ATOMS: atom_id res chain seq x y z
N MET A 1 -29.71 19.81 56.54
CA MET A 1 -28.84 18.81 55.88
C MET A 1 -28.38 19.38 54.54
N ARG A 2 -27.13 19.88 54.43
CA ARG A 2 -26.52 20.29 53.15
C ARG A 2 -25.38 19.31 52.85
N ARG A 3 -25.56 18.47 51.83
CA ARG A 3 -24.55 17.49 51.39
C ARG A 3 -23.60 18.19 50.42
N LEU A 4 -22.34 18.36 50.81
CA LEU A 4 -21.27 18.86 49.95
C LEU A 4 -20.75 17.68 49.10
N LEU A 5 -20.95 17.73 47.79
CA LEU A 5 -20.44 16.73 46.84
C LEU A 5 -19.12 17.25 46.24
N ILE A 6 -17.99 16.68 46.65
CA ILE A 6 -16.70 16.89 45.98
C ILE A 6 -16.70 15.98 44.75
N ARG A 7 -16.83 16.56 43.55
CA ARG A 7 -16.58 15.82 42.31
C ARG A 7 -15.09 15.79 42.07
N CYS A 8 -14.50 14.62 42.22
CA CYS A 8 -13.12 14.34 41.83
C CYS A 8 -13.04 14.36 40.30
N GLY A 9 -12.37 15.37 39.74
CA GLY A 9 -12.08 15.43 38.31
C GLY A 9 -10.81 14.65 38.02
N ALA A 10 -10.94 13.36 37.70
CA ALA A 10 -9.86 12.66 37.02
C ALA A 10 -9.86 13.09 35.55
N MET A 11 -9.04 14.09 35.22
CA MET A 11 -8.75 14.45 33.83
C MET A 11 -7.84 13.35 33.26
N GLY A 12 -8.44 12.32 32.67
CA GLY A 12 -7.70 11.31 31.91
C GLY A 12 -7.10 11.97 30.68
N ILE A 13 -5.78 12.16 30.66
CA ILE A 13 -5.05 12.49 29.43
C ILE A 13 -5.10 11.23 28.56
N ALA A 14 -6.00 11.21 27.58
CA ALA A 14 -5.90 10.29 26.46
C ALA A 14 -4.74 10.78 25.59
N ALA A 15 -3.54 10.20 25.81
CA ALA A 15 -2.44 10.37 24.89
C ALA A 15 -2.82 9.66 23.58
N THR A 16 -3.25 10.42 22.57
CA THR A 16 -3.42 9.88 21.23
C THR A 16 -2.03 9.61 20.67
N LEU A 17 -1.66 8.34 20.59
CA LEU A 17 -0.49 7.90 19.84
C LEU A 17 -0.79 8.15 18.36
N SER A 18 -0.32 9.27 17.83
CA SER A 18 -0.36 9.51 16.39
C SER A 18 0.72 8.63 15.76
N ILE A 19 0.32 7.44 15.32
CA ILE A 19 1.12 6.69 14.36
C ILE A 19 1.18 7.57 13.10
N ALA A 20 2.39 7.95 12.68
CA ALA A 20 2.55 8.65 11.41
C ALA A 20 2.11 7.69 10.31
N ALA A 21 0.87 7.81 9.85
CA ALA A 21 0.43 7.17 8.62
C ALA A 21 1.08 7.97 7.47
N PHE A 22 1.97 7.33 6.72
CA PHE A 22 2.40 7.87 5.44
C PHE A 22 1.19 7.81 4.51
N ALA A 23 0.45 8.91 4.42
CA ALA A 23 -0.63 9.04 3.46
C ALA A 23 0.00 9.30 2.09
N LEU A 24 -0.26 8.40 1.14
CA LEU A 24 -0.02 8.70 -0.26
C LEU A 24 -1.03 9.76 -0.68
N ASP A 25 -0.55 10.81 -1.31
CA ASP A 25 -1.41 11.84 -1.87
C ASP A 25 -2.08 11.29 -3.13
N ALA A 26 -3.40 11.08 -3.03
CA ALA A 26 -4.21 10.51 -4.11
C ALA A 26 -4.19 11.37 -5.38
N ASP A 27 -3.94 12.68 -5.27
CA ASP A 27 -3.90 13.56 -6.44
C ASP A 27 -2.57 13.43 -7.22
N THR A 28 -1.51 12.96 -6.57
CA THR A 28 -0.17 12.88 -7.17
C THR A 28 0.30 11.46 -7.45
N ILE A 29 -0.29 10.44 -6.82
CA ILE A 29 0.00 9.04 -7.11
C ILE A 29 -0.34 8.72 -8.58
N LYS A 30 0.55 7.99 -9.24
CA LYS A 30 0.40 7.61 -10.66
C LYS A 30 0.04 6.15 -10.85
N GLY A 31 0.11 5.35 -9.81
CA GLY A 31 -0.21 3.94 -9.81
C GLY A 31 0.01 3.35 -8.42
N LEU A 32 -0.86 2.42 -8.03
CA LEU A 32 -0.77 1.69 -6.76
C LEU A 32 -1.12 0.22 -6.98
N TRP A 33 -0.10 -0.62 -7.08
CA TRP A 33 -0.26 -2.07 -7.16
C TRP A 33 -0.02 -2.68 -5.80
N ARG A 34 -1.08 -3.23 -5.21
CA ARG A 34 -1.02 -3.90 -3.91
C ARG A 34 -0.68 -5.38 -4.02
N PHE A 35 -0.84 -5.96 -5.21
CA PHE A 35 -0.60 -7.37 -5.50
C PHE A 35 -1.46 -8.33 -4.65
N GLU A 36 -2.71 -7.96 -4.36
CA GLU A 36 -3.68 -8.78 -3.62
C GLU A 36 -4.67 -9.53 -4.55
N ASP A 37 -4.36 -9.60 -5.84
CA ASP A 37 -5.23 -10.22 -6.85
C ASP A 37 -5.22 -11.75 -6.76
N GLY A 38 -4.16 -12.33 -6.18
CA GLY A 38 -4.02 -13.76 -5.91
C GLY A 38 -3.85 -14.65 -7.14
N GLY A 39 -3.74 -14.09 -8.35
CA GLY A 39 -3.59 -14.88 -9.57
C GLY A 39 -3.76 -14.12 -10.88
N GLY A 40 -3.50 -14.82 -11.99
CA GLY A 40 -3.68 -14.30 -13.35
C GLY A 40 -2.50 -13.49 -13.88
N ASP A 41 -2.70 -12.87 -15.04
CA ASP A 41 -1.67 -12.13 -15.79
C ASP A 41 -1.81 -10.61 -15.63
N THR A 42 -2.56 -10.15 -14.64
CA THR A 42 -2.84 -8.73 -14.41
C THR A 42 -2.66 -8.39 -12.94
N ALA A 43 -1.93 -7.31 -12.65
CA ALA A 43 -1.85 -6.70 -11.33
C ALA A 43 -2.70 -5.43 -11.34
N ALA A 44 -3.74 -5.38 -10.51
CA ALA A 44 -4.69 -4.27 -10.53
C ALA A 44 -4.08 -2.97 -9.98
N ASP A 45 -4.32 -1.86 -10.68
CA ASP A 45 -4.00 -0.53 -10.21
C ASP A 45 -5.15 0.01 -9.32
N THR A 46 -4.89 0.03 -8.01
CA THR A 46 -5.83 0.50 -6.99
C THR A 46 -5.81 2.02 -6.77
N SER A 47 -5.09 2.78 -7.61
CA SER A 47 -5.05 4.24 -7.55
C SER A 47 -6.16 4.95 -8.35
N ASP A 48 -7.09 4.20 -8.93
CA ASP A 48 -8.15 4.67 -9.83
C ASP A 48 -7.65 5.33 -11.14
N ASN A 49 -6.34 5.22 -11.44
CA ASN A 49 -5.75 5.76 -12.67
C ASN A 49 -5.82 4.81 -13.87
N GLY A 50 -6.28 3.57 -13.68
CA GLY A 50 -6.44 2.58 -14.74
C GLY A 50 -5.12 2.08 -15.34
N ASN A 51 -4.02 2.17 -14.60
CA ASN A 51 -2.70 1.73 -15.05
C ASN A 51 -2.44 0.26 -14.65
N ASP A 52 -3.41 -0.62 -14.89
CA ASP A 52 -3.27 -2.05 -14.58
C ASP A 52 -2.00 -2.62 -15.22
N GLY A 53 -1.22 -3.36 -14.43
CA GLY A 53 0.02 -3.97 -14.88
C GLY A 53 -0.25 -5.30 -15.56
N THR A 54 0.38 -5.55 -16.72
CA THR A 54 0.36 -6.87 -17.36
C THR A 54 1.61 -7.65 -16.98
N LEU A 55 1.44 -8.91 -16.59
CA LEU A 55 2.53 -9.81 -16.20
C LEU A 55 3.04 -10.60 -17.40
N PHE A 56 4.35 -10.64 -17.57
CA PHE A 56 5.04 -11.33 -18.67
C PHE A 56 6.07 -12.31 -18.15
N GLY A 57 6.20 -13.45 -18.82
CA GLY A 57 7.16 -14.50 -18.45
C GLY A 57 6.78 -15.29 -17.19
N GLY A 58 5.56 -15.11 -16.68
CA GLY A 58 5.02 -15.82 -15.53
C GLY A 58 5.74 -15.52 -14.20
N PRO A 59 5.64 -14.30 -13.65
CA PRO A 59 5.85 -14.09 -12.22
C PRO A 59 4.86 -14.93 -11.42
N GLU A 60 5.30 -15.47 -10.28
CA GLU A 60 4.44 -16.28 -9.41
C GLU A 60 3.78 -15.41 -8.34
N TRP A 61 2.50 -15.64 -8.09
CA TRP A 61 1.79 -15.04 -6.95
C TRP A 61 2.14 -15.84 -5.68
N VAL A 62 2.66 -15.15 -4.68
CA VAL A 62 3.14 -15.73 -3.42
C VAL A 62 2.68 -14.90 -2.23
N THR A 63 2.79 -15.42 -1.02
CA THR A 63 2.59 -14.61 0.19
C THR A 63 3.69 -13.55 0.31
N GLY A 64 3.27 -12.28 0.36
CA GLY A 64 4.13 -11.10 0.44
C GLY A 64 4.44 -10.66 1.87
N TYR A 65 5.00 -9.45 1.99
CA TYR A 65 5.24 -8.81 3.30
C TYR A 65 3.92 -8.48 4.02
N GLU A 66 2.95 -8.00 3.26
CA GLU A 66 1.57 -7.80 3.65
C GLU A 66 0.72 -8.47 2.56
N GLY A 67 -0.17 -9.39 2.95
CA GLY A 67 -1.01 -10.13 2.00
C GLY A 67 -0.22 -10.95 0.98
N ASP A 68 -0.59 -10.80 -0.29
CA ASP A 68 0.06 -11.44 -1.43
C ASP A 68 1.16 -10.55 -2.07
N GLY A 69 1.88 -11.09 -3.04
CA GLY A 69 2.98 -10.43 -3.73
C GLY A 69 3.42 -11.18 -4.98
N LEU A 70 4.34 -10.58 -5.74
CA LEU A 70 4.90 -11.18 -6.94
C LEU A 70 6.34 -11.63 -6.72
N GLN A 71 6.62 -12.90 -7.03
CA GLN A 71 7.96 -13.44 -7.12
C GLN A 71 8.47 -13.43 -8.56
N PHE A 72 9.59 -12.73 -8.76
CA PHE A 72 10.30 -12.69 -10.04
C PHE A 72 11.48 -13.65 -9.99
N ALA A 73 11.61 -14.50 -11.02
CA ALA A 73 12.62 -15.55 -11.08
C ALA A 73 13.70 -15.16 -12.10
N PHE A 74 14.96 -15.21 -11.68
CA PHE A 74 16.09 -14.73 -12.47
C PHE A 74 16.27 -15.42 -13.83
N ALA A 75 15.85 -16.69 -13.96
CA ALA A 75 16.08 -17.47 -15.18
C ALA A 75 15.08 -17.20 -16.31
N THR A 76 13.89 -16.72 -15.98
CA THR A 76 12.75 -16.60 -16.92
C THR A 76 12.61 -15.22 -17.55
N GLY A 77 13.30 -14.20 -17.02
CA GLY A 77 13.16 -12.82 -17.51
C GLY A 77 11.73 -12.30 -17.34
N ASN A 78 11.10 -12.63 -16.22
CA ASN A 78 9.73 -12.25 -15.93
C ASN A 78 9.65 -10.81 -15.38
N TYR A 79 8.58 -10.11 -15.72
CA TYR A 79 8.39 -8.70 -15.35
C TYR A 79 6.91 -8.31 -15.38
N MET A 80 6.61 -7.16 -14.78
CA MET A 80 5.32 -6.49 -14.87
C MET A 80 5.50 -5.20 -15.67
N LEU A 81 4.57 -4.92 -16.59
CA LEU A 81 4.53 -3.68 -17.37
C LEU A 81 3.23 -2.92 -17.06
N ALA A 82 3.37 -1.75 -16.44
CA ALA A 82 2.25 -0.83 -16.20
C ALA A 82 2.34 0.39 -17.13
N PRO A 83 1.25 0.78 -17.81
CA PRO A 83 1.23 1.86 -18.80
C PRO A 83 1.14 3.25 -18.15
N VAL A 84 1.97 3.53 -17.14
CA VAL A 84 1.91 4.79 -16.40
C VAL A 84 2.40 5.95 -17.27
N PRO A 85 1.59 6.98 -17.53
CA PRO A 85 2.06 8.18 -18.23
C PRO A 85 2.95 9.02 -17.31
N TYR A 86 4.17 9.32 -17.73
CA TYR A 86 5.08 10.23 -17.02
C TYR A 86 5.81 11.15 -18.01
N SER A 87 6.08 12.39 -17.59
CA SER A 87 6.75 13.41 -18.42
C SER A 87 8.10 13.87 -17.85
N ASN A 88 8.41 13.51 -16.60
CA ASN A 88 9.61 13.95 -15.89
C ASN A 88 10.05 12.93 -14.82
N THR A 89 10.22 13.35 -13.57
CA THR A 89 10.70 12.57 -12.43
C THR A 89 9.55 11.86 -11.72
N ALA A 90 9.79 10.63 -11.29
CA ALA A 90 8.89 9.87 -10.43
C ALA A 90 9.61 9.41 -9.15
N THR A 91 8.82 9.17 -8.10
CA THR A 91 9.28 8.47 -6.89
C THR A 91 8.65 7.09 -6.89
N ILE A 92 9.45 6.06 -6.64
CA ILE A 92 8.99 4.68 -6.52
C ILE A 92 9.20 4.26 -5.07
N LEU A 93 8.14 3.70 -4.48
CA LEU A 93 8.14 3.09 -3.17
C LEU A 93 7.64 1.66 -3.37
N MET A 94 8.35 0.69 -2.80
CA MET A 94 7.95 -0.71 -2.88
C MET A 94 8.41 -1.47 -1.64
N TRP A 95 7.64 -2.48 -1.27
CA TRP A 95 8.14 -3.58 -0.45
C TRP A 95 8.88 -4.56 -1.35
N ALA A 96 10.09 -4.95 -0.96
CA ALA A 96 10.87 -5.94 -1.66
C ALA A 96 11.58 -6.84 -0.65
N LEU A 97 11.52 -8.15 -0.88
CA LEU A 97 12.31 -9.15 -0.18
C LEU A 97 13.47 -9.56 -1.08
N TYR A 98 14.68 -9.67 -0.52
CA TYR A 98 15.92 -10.00 -1.23
C TYR A 98 16.69 -11.11 -0.52
#